data_AF-A0A962UK82-F1
#
_entry.id   AF-A0A962UK82-F1
#
_cell.length_a   1.000
_cell.length_b   1.000
_cell.length_c   1.000
_cell.angle_alpha   90.00
_cell.angle_beta   90.00
_cell.angle_gamma   90.00
#
_symmetry.space_group_name_H-M   'P 1'
#
loop_
_entity.id
_entity.type
_entity.pdbx_description
1 polymer ?
#
loop_
_entity_poly.entity_id
_entity_poly.type
_entity_poly.pdbx_seq_one_letter_code
_entity_poly.pdbx_strand_id
1 'polypeptide(L)' 'MKKVDRFSIALVAAVLLLFASVTYAHEGAGVAGGFYSGFMHPVLGWDHVAAMVAVGLWGAFLGNPAIWILPVVFPMVMA' A
#
# COMPACT_ATOMS: atom_id res chain seq x y z
N MET A 1 -5.59 -7.11 40.56
CA MET A 1 -5.62 -6.32 39.31
C MET A 1 -6.00 -4.89 39.70
N LYS A 2 -5.10 -3.90 39.56
CA LYS A 2 -5.37 -2.51 39.98
C LYS A 2 -6.40 -1.90 39.02
N LYS A 3 -7.52 -1.39 39.53
CA LYS A 3 -8.51 -0.66 38.72
C LYS A 3 -7.85 0.62 38.20
N VAL A 4 -7.74 0.75 36.88
CA VAL A 4 -7.27 1.99 36.25
C VAL A 4 -8.39 3.02 36.37
N ASP A 5 -8.06 4.18 36.92
CA ASP A 5 -8.98 5.29 37.10
C ASP A 5 -9.16 6.06 35.79
N ARG A 6 -10.38 6.59 35.58
CA ARG A 6 -10.76 7.39 34.40
C ARG A 6 -9.85 8.60 34.16
N PHE A 7 -9.24 9.13 35.22
CA PHE A 7 -8.33 10.27 35.14
C PHE A 7 -6.97 9.85 34.56
N SER A 8 -6.42 8.72 35.00
CA SER A 8 -5.24 8.11 34.37
C SER A 8 -5.44 7.81 32.88
N ILE A 9 -6.62 7.33 32.47
CA ILE A 9 -6.94 7.10 31.06
C ILE A 9 -6.93 8.41 30.27
N ALA A 10 -7.58 9.45 30.79
CA ALA A 10 -7.62 10.77 30.16
C ALA A 10 -6.22 11.40 30.05
N LEU A 11 -5.38 11.23 31.08
CA LEU A 11 -3.99 11.70 31.07
C LEU A 11 -3.16 11.00 29.99
N VAL A 12 -3.27 9.67 29.90
CA VAL A 12 -2.57 8.88 28.87
C VAL A 12 -3.03 9.29 27.47
N ALA A 13 -4.34 9.47 27.25
CA ALA A 13 -4.87 9.93 25.98
C ALA A 13 -4.37 11.33 25.61
N ALA A 14 -4.32 12.26 26.58
CA ALA A 14 -3.80 13.61 26.36
C ALA A 14 -2.30 13.59 26.00
N VAL A 15 -1.51 12.74 26.67
CA VAL A 15 -0.09 12.55 26.34
C VAL A 15 0.08 11.99 24.93
N LEU A 16 -0.72 10.98 24.54
CA LEU A 16 -0.65 10.39 23.20
C LEU A 16 -0.98 11.42 22.09
N LEU A 17 -1.92 12.34 22.35
CA LEU A 17 -2.25 13.42 21.40
C LEU A 17 -1.09 14.41 21.20
N LEU A 18 -0.21 14.58 22.19
CA LEU A 18 0.99 15.42 22.05
C LEU A 18 2.05 14.76 21.14
N PHE A 19 1.97 13.44 20.94
CA PHE A 19 2.82 12.69 20.00
C PHE A 19 2.19 12.52 18.62
N ALA A 20 0.99 13.06 18.39
CA ALA A 20 0.40 13.11 17.06
C ALA A 20 1.19 14.11 16.20
N SER A 21 2.14 13.61 15.42
CA SER A 21 2.88 14.43 14.45
C SER A 21 1.95 14.86 13.31
N VAL A 22 2.24 16.03 12.73
CA VAL A 22 1.64 16.45 11.46
C VAL A 22 2.09 15.43 10.40
N THR A 23 1.15 14.67 9.84
CA THR A 23 1.42 13.85 8.67
C THR A 23 1.69 14.81 7.51
N TYR A 24 2.96 15.03 7.17
CA TYR A 24 3.36 15.68 5.93
C TYR A 24 3.05 14.72 4.78
N ALA A 25 1.79 14.69 4.35
CA ALA A 25 1.44 14.25 3.00
C ALA A 25 2.01 15.30 2.05
N HIS A 26 3.25 15.07 1.61
CA HIS A 26 3.95 15.97 0.72
C HIS A 26 3.29 15.85 -0.66
N GLU A 27 2.20 16.59 -0.90
CA GLU A 27 1.71 16.78 -2.25
C GLU A 27 2.71 17.69 -2.97
N GLY A 28 3.59 17.06 -3.75
CA GLY A 28 4.56 17.76 -4.58
C GLY A 28 3.87 18.87 -5.36
N ALA A 29 4.40 20.09 -5.22
CA ALA A 29 3.90 21.28 -5.87
C ALA A 29 3.69 21.05 -7.37
N GLY A 30 2.43 21.03 -7.80
CA GLY A 30 2.04 21.03 -9.21
C GLY A 30 1.44 19.70 -9.70
N VAL A 31 0.11 19.60 -9.62
CA VAL A 31 -0.78 18.77 -10.46
C VAL A 31 -1.01 17.28 -10.08
N ALA A 32 -0.28 16.64 -9.18
CA ALA A 32 -0.41 15.17 -9.04
C ALA A 32 -1.27 14.68 -7.84
N GLY A 33 -2.60 14.65 -7.96
CA GLY A 33 -3.47 14.10 -6.89
C GLY A 33 -4.94 13.81 -7.24
N GLY A 34 -5.32 13.74 -8.52
CA GLY A 34 -6.70 13.43 -8.92
C GLY A 34 -7.01 11.93 -8.95
N PHE A 35 -8.28 11.57 -9.14
CA PHE A 35 -8.75 10.18 -9.35
C PHE A 35 -7.88 9.41 -10.37
N TYR A 36 -7.36 10.13 -11.38
CA TYR A 36 -6.42 9.62 -12.39
C TYR A 36 -5.05 9.20 -11.81
N SER A 37 -4.45 9.97 -10.90
CA SER A 37 -3.18 9.56 -10.27
C SER A 37 -3.39 8.39 -9.31
N GLY A 38 -4.55 8.32 -8.64
CA GLY A 38 -4.95 7.16 -7.83
C GLY A 38 -5.18 5.89 -8.67
N PHE A 39 -5.72 6.02 -9.89
CA PHE A 39 -5.93 4.91 -10.83
C PHE A 39 -4.64 4.46 -11.54
N MET A 40 -3.69 5.37 -11.74
CA MET A 40 -2.37 5.05 -12.31
C MET A 40 -1.39 4.47 -11.27
N HIS A 41 -1.65 4.69 -9.98
CA HIS A 41 -0.76 4.25 -8.90
C HIS A 41 -0.53 2.72 -8.84
N PRO A 42 -1.56 1.84 -9.03
CA PRO A 42 -1.36 0.39 -9.04
C PRO A 42 -0.59 -0.12 -10.26
N VAL A 43 -0.58 0.65 -11.36
CA VAL A 43 -0.01 0.24 -12.65
C VAL A 43 1.41 0.77 -12.83
N LEU A 44 1.73 1.95 -12.29
CA LEU A 44 3.03 2.61 -12.43
C LEU A 44 3.89 2.56 -11.15
N GLY A 45 3.41 1.92 -10.08
CA GLY A 45 4.17 1.72 -8.86
C GLY A 45 5.36 0.77 -9.06
N TRP A 46 6.44 0.98 -8.31
CA TRP A 46 7.58 0.06 -8.28
C TRP A 46 7.18 -1.35 -7.83
N ASP A 47 6.16 -1.46 -6.98
CA ASP A 47 5.58 -2.74 -6.56
C ASP A 47 4.96 -3.51 -7.73
N HIS A 48 4.37 -2.82 -8.71
CA HIS A 48 3.82 -3.46 -9.92
C HIS A 48 4.93 -4.03 -10.80
N VAL A 49 6.01 -3.27 -10.99
CA VAL A 49 7.19 -3.73 -11.74
C VAL A 49 7.81 -4.96 -11.07
N ALA A 50 7.99 -4.92 -9.74
CA ALA A 50 8.51 -6.04 -8.97
C ALA A 50 7.59 -7.28 -9.08
N ALA A 51 6.28 -7.09 -9.01
CA ALA A 51 5.29 -8.15 -9.18
C ALA A 51 5.32 -8.76 -10.58
N MET A 52 5.37 -7.95 -11.64
CA MET A 52 5.45 -8.44 -13.03
C MET A 52 6.74 -9.22 -13.30
N VAL A 53 7.87 -8.79 -12.73
CA VAL A 53 9.14 -9.53 -12.81
C VAL A 53 9.03 -10.87 -12.09
N ALA A 54 8.51 -10.89 -10.87
CA ALA A 54 8.32 -12.12 -10.11
C ALA A 54 7.37 -13.10 -10.82
N VAL A 55 6.26 -12.61 -11.36
CA VAL A 55 5.28 -13.39 -12.14
C VAL A 55 5.93 -13.97 -13.40
N GLY A 56 6.76 -13.19 -14.10
CA GLY A 56 7.49 -13.65 -15.28
C GLY A 56 8.51 -14.74 -14.96
N LEU A 57 9.31 -14.56 -13.91
CA LEU A 57 10.24 -15.58 -13.42
C LEU A 57 9.50 -16.86 -13.02
N TRP A 58 8.39 -16.72 -12.30
CA TRP A 58 7.58 -17.86 -11.88
C TRP A 58 6.96 -18.59 -13.09
N GLY A 59 6.45 -17.86 -14.07
CA GLY A 59 5.95 -18.42 -15.33
C GLY A 59 7.03 -19.15 -16.13
N ALA A 60 8.25 -18.63 -16.15
CA ALA A 60 9.39 -19.30 -16.78
C ALA A 60 9.74 -20.63 -16.08
N PHE A 61 9.64 -20.70 -14.74
CA PHE A 61 9.87 -21.94 -13.99
C PHE A 61 8.77 -22.99 -14.20
N LEU A 62 7.49 -22.58 -14.31
CA LEU A 62 6.38 -23.53 -14.55
C LEU A 62 6.28 -23.97 -16.01
N GLY A 63 6.82 -23.19 -16.94
CA GLY A 63 6.71 -23.46 -18.37
C GLY A 63 5.29 -23.29 -18.91
N ASN A 64 4.99 -23.96 -20.01
CA ASN A 64 3.69 -23.88 -20.67
C ASN A 64 2.64 -24.71 -19.88
N PRO A 65 1.43 -24.20 -19.60
CA PRO A 65 0.82 -22.95 -20.10
C PRO A 65 0.99 -21.73 -19.18
N ALA A 66 1.59 -21.91 -18.00
CA ALA A 66 1.66 -20.89 -16.96
C ALA A 66 2.40 -19.61 -17.42
N ILE A 67 3.40 -19.73 -18.30
CA ILE A 67 4.11 -18.59 -18.88
C ILE A 67 3.19 -17.60 -19.60
N TRP A 68 2.07 -18.07 -20.16
CA TRP A 68 1.08 -17.23 -20.85
C TRP A 68 -0.10 -16.84 -19.96
N ILE A 69 -0.50 -17.72 -19.04
CA ILE A 69 -1.67 -17.51 -18.19
C ILE A 69 -1.36 -16.52 -17.06
N LEU A 70 -0.20 -16.65 -16.41
CA LEU A 70 0.13 -15.86 -15.22
C LEU A 70 0.21 -14.35 -15.49
N PRO A 71 0.80 -13.86 -16.60
CA PRO A 71 0.81 -12.42 -16.90
C PRO A 71 -0.57 -11.81 -17.16
N VAL A 72 -1.57 -12.64 -17.47
CA VAL A 72 -2.95 -12.19 -17.78
C VAL A 72 -3.84 -12.26 -16.55
N VAL A 73 -3.82 -13.39 -15.84
CA VAL A 73 -4.70 -13.62 -14.67
C VAL A 73 -4.28 -12.73 -13.50
N PHE A 74 -2.97 -12.51 -13.31
CA PHE A 74 -2.49 -11.74 -12.17
C PHE A 74 -3.00 -10.28 -12.16
N PRO A 75 -2.85 -9.48 -13.25
CA PRO A 75 -3.47 -8.15 -13.31
C PRO A 75 -5.00 -8.15 -13.21
N MET A 76 -5.68 -9.16 -13.77
CA MET A 76 -7.15 -9.24 -13.72
C MET A 76 -7.69 -9.40 -12.30
N VAL A 77 -6.96 -10.11 -11.43
CA VAL A 77 -7.34 -10.28 -10.02
C VAL A 77 -6.85 -9.12 -9.15
N MET A 78 -5.78 -8.44 -9.58
CA MET A 78 -5.18 -7.31 -8.85
C MET A 78 -5.99 -6.01 -8.96
N ALA A 79 -6.70 -5.79 -10.06
CA ALA A 79 -7.49 -4.58 -10.34
C ALA A 79 -8.87 -4.60 -9.67
#